data_AF-A0A0D6L3U5-F1
#
_entry.id   AF-A0A0D6L3U5-F1
#
_cell.length_a   1.000
_cell.length_b   1.000
_cell.length_c   1.000
_cell.angle_alpha   90.00
_cell.angle_beta   90.00
_cell.angle_gamma   90.00
#
_symmetry.space_group_name_H-M   'P 1'
#
loop_
_entity.id
_entity.type
_entity.pdbx_description
1 polymer ?
#
loop_
_entity_poly.entity_id
_entity_poly.type
_entity_poly.pdbx_seq_one_letter_code
_entity_poly.pdbx_strand_id
1 'polypeptide(L)'
;LLNQLDIEDSDLSKIKPLINKINSLQILIVERDSSNSAGFDKLQAELSTALKGLNYEELMSINGSDNTIKILAESTKSNLLSNLLLSIRGADETMFMILDGEISMEDVSKLISNE
;
A
#
# COMPACT_ATOMS: atom_id res chain seq x y z
N LEU A 1 10.38 -6.62 -15.20
CA LEU A 1 10.53 -6.85 -13.74
C LEU A 1 9.26 -7.48 -13.17
N LEU A 2 8.05 -6.96 -13.45
CA LEU A 2 6.79 -7.56 -13.00
C LEU A 2 6.45 -8.95 -13.59
N ASN A 3 6.98 -9.30 -14.78
CA ASN A 3 6.84 -10.65 -15.37
C ASN A 3 7.54 -11.79 -14.59
N GLN A 4 8.13 -11.50 -13.43
CA GLN A 4 8.83 -12.47 -12.59
C GLN A 4 8.13 -12.71 -11.23
N LEU A 5 6.97 -12.06 -10.99
CA LEU A 5 6.15 -12.34 -9.81
C LEU A 5 5.15 -13.45 -10.16
N ASP A 6 5.21 -14.55 -9.40
CA ASP A 6 4.29 -15.68 -9.52
C ASP A 6 2.97 -15.31 -8.83
N ILE A 7 2.08 -14.66 -9.57
CA ILE A 7 0.77 -14.21 -9.11
C ILE A 7 -0.28 -14.98 -9.91
N GLU A 8 -1.21 -15.65 -9.23
CA GLU A 8 -2.30 -16.38 -9.88
C GLU A 8 -3.07 -15.45 -10.85
N ASP A 9 -3.41 -15.93 -12.04
CA ASP A 9 -3.97 -15.14 -13.14
C ASP A 9 -5.22 -14.32 -12.74
N SER A 10 -6.03 -14.85 -11.83
CA SER A 10 -7.20 -14.16 -11.28
C SER A 10 -6.84 -12.92 -10.48
N ASP A 11 -5.75 -12.94 -9.72
CA ASP A 11 -5.30 -11.81 -8.91
C ASP A 11 -4.46 -10.84 -9.72
N LEU A 12 -3.69 -11.33 -10.69
CA LEU A 12 -3.00 -10.51 -11.67
C LEU A 12 -3.97 -9.65 -12.47
N SER A 13 -5.15 -10.18 -12.81
CA SER A 13 -6.19 -9.44 -13.54
C SER A 13 -6.77 -8.25 -12.76
N LYS A 14 -6.79 -8.32 -11.42
CA LYS A 14 -7.29 -7.28 -10.52
C LYS A 14 -6.30 -6.12 -10.36
N ILE A 15 -5.00 -6.43 -10.35
CA ILE A 15 -3.94 -5.42 -10.18
C ILE A 15 -3.39 -4.86 -11.51
N LYS A 16 -3.67 -5.53 -12.64
CA LYS A 16 -3.27 -5.12 -14.01
C LYS A 16 -3.62 -3.67 -14.38
N PRO A 17 -4.83 -3.15 -14.07
CA PRO A 17 -5.21 -1.77 -14.40
C PRO A 17 -4.32 -0.73 -13.72
N LEU A 18 -3.76 -1.06 -12.55
CA LEU A 18 -2.85 -0.20 -11.79
C LEU A 18 -1.44 -0.34 -12.31
N ILE A 19 -0.98 -1.58 -12.56
CA ILE A 19 0.34 -1.87 -13.14
C ILE A 19 0.57 -1.09 -14.45
N ASN A 20 -0.46 -0.97 -15.29
CA ASN A 20 -0.33 -0.25 -16.56
C ASN A 20 -0.29 1.27 -16.43
N LYS A 21 -0.63 1.82 -15.26
CA LYS A 21 -0.71 3.26 -14.98
C LYS A 21 0.41 3.74 -14.04
N ILE A 22 1.24 2.82 -13.53
CA ILE A 22 2.35 3.12 -12.64
C ILE A 22 3.68 3.02 -13.38
N ASN A 23 4.53 4.01 -13.17
CA ASN A 23 5.90 4.07 -13.68
C ASN A 23 6.81 3.18 -12.85
N SER A 24 6.59 3.15 -11.53
CA SER A 24 7.35 2.28 -10.63
C SER A 24 6.49 1.78 -9.45
N LEU A 25 6.85 0.58 -8.98
CA LEU A 25 6.29 -0.05 -7.80
C LEU A 25 7.45 -0.39 -6.85
N GLN A 26 7.40 0.15 -5.63
CA GLN A 26 8.31 -0.22 -4.56
C GLN A 26 7.52 -0.93 -3.47
N ILE A 27 7.97 -2.11 -3.06
CA ILE A 27 7.32 -2.91 -2.03
C ILE A 27 8.32 -3.12 -0.91
N LEU A 28 7.90 -2.84 0.33
CA LEU A 28 8.61 -3.20 1.55
C LEU A 28 7.69 -4.11 2.37
N ILE A 29 8.15 -5.32 2.62
CA ILE A 29 7.47 -6.29 3.48
C ILE A 29 8.29 -6.45 4.74
N VAL A 30 7.63 -6.33 5.88
CA VAL A 30 8.20 -6.51 7.21
C VAL A 30 7.39 -7.59 7.89
N GLU A 31 8.03 -8.71 8.21
CA GLU A 31 7.41 -9.82 8.92
C GLU A 31 7.86 -9.84 10.38
N ARG A 32 6.97 -10.29 11.25
CA ARG A 32 7.28 -10.53 12.65
C ARG A 32 8.16 -11.76 12.76
N ASP A 33 9.40 -11.54 13.17
CA ASP A 33 10.28 -12.62 13.59
C ASP A 33 9.87 -13.12 14.98
N SER A 34 9.56 -14.41 15.08
CA SER A 34 9.27 -15.12 16.33
C SER A 34 10.36 -14.94 17.41
N SER A 35 11.60 -14.65 17.02
CA SER A 35 12.73 -14.42 17.92
C SER A 35 12.89 -12.97 18.39
N ASN A 36 12.22 -12.00 17.74
CA ASN A 36 12.35 -10.57 18.05
C ASN A 36 11.04 -9.79 17.82
N SER A 37 9.98 -10.20 18.51
CA SER A 37 8.66 -9.55 18.44
C SER A 37 8.69 -8.08 18.89
N ALA A 38 9.50 -7.74 19.89
CA ALA A 38 9.65 -6.35 20.36
C ALA A 38 10.29 -5.43 19.30
N GLY A 39 11.20 -5.96 18.48
CA GLY A 39 11.80 -5.24 17.36
C GLY A 39 10.78 -4.92 16.26
N PHE A 40 9.89 -5.87 15.96
CA PHE A 40 8.81 -5.69 14.99
C PHE A 40 7.85 -4.58 15.42
N ASP A 41 7.37 -4.61 16.66
CA ASP A 41 6.42 -3.60 17.16
C ASP A 41 7.05 -2.19 17.19
N LYS A 42 8.35 -2.10 17.50
CA LYS A 42 9.10 -0.83 17.46
C LYS A 42 9.25 -0.31 16.04
N LEU A 43 9.61 -1.18 15.09
CA LEU A 43 9.74 -0.83 13.67
C LEU A 43 8.41 -0.36 13.09
N GLN A 44 7.31 -1.04 13.43
CA GLN A 44 5.95 -0.62 13.09
C GLN A 44 5.61 0.79 13.59
N ALA A 45 5.95 1.09 14.85
CA ALA A 45 5.72 2.41 15.43
C ALA A 45 6.58 3.49 14.76
N GLU A 46 7.85 3.18 14.45
CA GLU A 46 8.77 4.08 13.75
C GLU A 46 8.29 4.36 12.32
N LEU A 47 7.89 3.34 11.56
CA LEU A 47 7.32 3.48 10.22
C LEU A 47 6.04 4.31 10.24
N SER A 48 5.11 4.02 11.16
CA SER A 48 3.88 4.81 11.31
C SER A 48 4.17 6.30 11.61
N THR A 49 5.22 6.56 12.40
CA THR A 49 5.63 7.93 12.72
C THR A 49 6.28 8.62 11.52
N ALA A 50 7.16 7.93 10.80
CA ALA A 50 7.78 8.43 9.59
C ALA A 50 6.73 8.81 8.53
N LEU A 51 5.71 7.96 8.34
CA LEU A 51 4.62 8.23 7.41
C LEU A 51 3.77 9.45 7.79
N LYS A 52 3.51 9.68 9.08
CA LYS A 52 2.82 10.90 9.55
C LYS A 52 3.61 12.18 9.29
N GLY A 53 4.93 12.07 9.14
CA GLY A 53 5.82 13.20 8.81
C GLY A 53 5.89 13.50 7.31
N LEU A 54 5.33 12.65 6.45
CA LEU A 54 5.25 12.90 5.02
C LEU A 54 4.06 13.81 4.69
N ASN A 55 4.21 14.63 3.64
CA ASN A 55 3.12 15.46 3.12
C ASN A 55 2.15 14.63 2.27
N TYR A 56 1.58 13.58 2.87
CA TYR A 56 0.60 12.72 2.20
C TYR A 56 -0.77 12.93 2.84
N GLU A 57 -1.79 13.11 2.02
CA GLU A 57 -3.18 13.18 2.43
C GLU A 57 -3.75 11.76 2.52
N GLU A 58 -4.36 11.40 3.66
CA GLU A 58 -5.08 10.14 3.80
C GLU A 58 -6.37 10.21 2.98
N LEU A 59 -6.47 9.35 1.96
CA LEU A 59 -7.65 9.27 1.11
C LEU A 59 -8.70 8.34 1.70
N MET A 60 -8.23 7.23 2.29
CA MET A 60 -9.09 6.23 2.90
C MET A 60 -8.32 5.41 3.92
N SER A 61 -9.02 4.96 4.96
CA SER A 61 -8.56 3.94 5.89
C SER A 61 -9.67 2.91 6.11
N ILE A 62 -9.32 1.64 5.99
CA ILE A 62 -10.18 0.49 6.25
C ILE A 62 -9.60 -0.23 7.45
N ASN A 63 -10.40 -0.37 8.50
CA ASN A 63 -10.01 -1.07 9.71
C ASN A 63 -10.78 -2.39 9.76
N GLY A 64 -10.15 -3.46 9.26
CA GLY A 64 -10.64 -4.83 9.39
C GLY A 64 -10.37 -5.37 10.80
N SER A 65 -10.89 -6.57 11.08
CA SER A 65 -10.62 -7.30 12.32
C SER A 65 -9.14 -7.65 12.48
N ASP A 66 -8.49 -8.02 11.38
CA ASP A 66 -7.16 -8.62 11.37
C ASP A 66 -6.11 -7.75 10.68
N ASN A 67 -6.56 -6.74 9.92
CA ASN A 67 -5.71 -5.83 9.17
C ASN A 67 -6.23 -4.39 9.17
N THR A 68 -5.31 -3.44 9.02
CA THR A 68 -5.62 -2.03 8.72
C THR A 68 -5.01 -1.69 7.37
N ILE A 69 -5.84 -1.23 6.43
CA ILE A 69 -5.41 -0.76 5.12
C ILE A 69 -5.54 0.76 5.09
N LYS A 70 -4.47 1.46 4.71
CA LYS A 70 -4.43 2.92 4.56
C LYS A 70 -3.94 3.28 3.16
N ILE A 71 -4.68 4.18 2.51
CA ILE A 71 -4.32 4.73 1.20
C ILE A 71 -4.04 6.21 1.38
N LEU A 72 -2.83 6.63 1.00
CA LEU A 72 -2.39 8.01 1.09
C LEU A 72 -1.85 8.50 -0.26
N ALA A 73 -1.94 9.80 -0.52
CA ALA A 73 -1.42 10.43 -1.75
C ALA A 73 -0.67 11.73 -1.45
N GLU A 74 0.42 11.99 -2.17
CA GLU A 74 1.19 13.23 -2.02
C GLU A 74 0.45 14.46 -2.57
N SER A 75 -0.37 14.27 -3.62
CA SER A 75 -1.21 15.34 -4.17
C SER A 75 -2.53 14.81 -4.71
N THR A 76 -3.60 15.56 -4.45
CA THR A 76 -4.98 15.26 -4.85
C THR A 76 -5.51 16.20 -5.94
N LYS A 77 -4.63 16.99 -6.58
CA LYS A 77 -5.03 18.00 -7.58
C LYS A 77 -5.65 17.35 -8.83
N SER A 78 -6.82 17.83 -9.23
CA SER A 78 -7.50 17.48 -10.49
C SER A 78 -7.84 16.00 -10.66
N ASN A 79 -8.22 15.29 -9.59
CA ASN A 79 -8.70 13.91 -9.66
C ASN A 79 -7.64 12.87 -10.08
N LEU A 80 -6.38 13.31 -10.22
CA LEU A 80 -5.20 12.49 -10.45
C LEU A 80 -4.38 12.50 -9.17
N LEU A 81 -4.09 11.30 -8.68
CA LEU A 81 -3.34 11.07 -7.47
C LEU A 81 -1.90 10.79 -7.90
N SER A 82 -1.00 11.69 -7.52
CA SER A 82 0.43 11.48 -7.70
C SER A 82 0.97 10.72 -6.49
N ASN A 83 1.76 9.68 -6.76
CA ASN A 83 2.48 8.89 -5.77
C ASN A 83 1.55 8.35 -4.66
N LEU A 84 0.94 7.19 -4.91
CA LEU A 84 0.14 6.52 -3.90
C LEU A 84 1.03 5.73 -2.95
N LEU A 85 0.76 5.88 -1.66
CA LEU A 85 1.28 5.01 -0.63
C LEU A 85 0.14 4.14 -0.10
N LEU A 86 0.32 2.84 -0.19
CA LEU A 86 -0.56 1.84 0.38
C LEU A 86 0.15 1.18 1.56
N SER A 87 -0.47 1.23 2.73
CA SER A 87 0.03 0.64 3.97
C SER A 87 -0.96 -0.41 4.45
N ILE A 88 -0.55 -1.67 4.46
CA ILE A 88 -1.34 -2.80 4.97
C ILE A 88 -0.64 -3.29 6.23
N ARG A 89 -1.31 -3.19 7.37
CA ARG A 89 -0.78 -3.59 8.67
C ARG A 89 -1.63 -4.73 9.23
N GLY A 90 -1.06 -5.93 9.28
CA GLY A 90 -1.60 -7.09 9.97
C GLY A 90 -0.96 -7.30 11.34
N ALA A 91 -1.37 -8.38 12.01
CA ALA A 91 -0.84 -8.76 13.33
C ALA A 91 0.64 -9.15 13.29
N ASP A 92 1.05 -9.88 12.26
CA ASP A 92 2.39 -10.48 12.14
C ASP A 92 3.14 -10.03 10.88
N GLU A 93 2.53 -9.20 10.04
CA GLU A 93 3.14 -8.69 8.82
C GLU A 93 2.72 -7.24 8.61
N THR A 94 3.60 -6.44 8.01
CA THR A 94 3.27 -5.12 7.51
C THR A 94 3.89 -4.92 6.15
N MET A 95 3.05 -4.49 5.21
CA MET A 95 3.41 -4.23 3.83
C MET A 95 3.22 -2.75 3.53
N PHE A 96 4.25 -2.14 2.95
CA PHE A 96 4.20 -0.81 2.36
C PHE A 96 4.42 -0.92 0.86
N MET A 97 3.58 -0.24 0.09
CA MET A 97 3.70 -0.14 -1.35
C MET A 97 3.66 1.32 -1.76
N ILE A 98 4.68 1.77 -2.49
CA ILE A 98 4.70 3.07 -3.16
C ILE A 98 4.47 2.83 -4.64
N LEU A 99 3.42 3.44 -5.16
CA LEU A 99 3.02 3.40 -6.56
C LEU A 99 3.24 4.80 -7.13
N ASP A 100 4.32 4.96 -7.87
CA ASP A 100 4.63 6.19 -8.61
C ASP A 100 3.93 6.15 -9.96
N GLY A 101 3.08 7.14 -10.20
CA GLY A 101 2.24 7.24 -11.39
C GLY A 101 1.10 8.23 -11.19
N GLU A 102 0.28 8.38 -12.24
CA GLU A 102 -0.95 9.14 -12.20
C GLU A 102 -2.12 8.17 -12.06
N ILE A 103 -2.64 8.03 -10.83
CA ILE A 103 -3.70 7.09 -10.51
C ILE A 103 -5.00 7.85 -10.29
N SER A 104 -6.09 7.44 -10.94
CA SER A 104 -7.37 8.11 -10.72
C SER A 104 -8.04 7.64 -9.42
N MET A 105 -8.89 8.47 -8.83
CA MET A 105 -9.69 8.07 -7.67
C MET A 105 -10.59 6.85 -7.97
N GLU A 106 -11.01 6.68 -9.22
CA GLU A 106 -11.77 5.49 -9.65
C GLU A 106 -10.94 4.21 -9.56
N ASP A 107 -9.66 4.28 -9.94
CA ASP A 107 -8.74 3.14 -9.82
C ASP A 107 -8.49 2.78 -8.35
N VAL A 108 -8.39 3.79 -7.47
CA VAL A 108 -8.32 3.60 -6.02
C VAL A 108 -9.60 2.96 -5.47
N SER A 109 -10.77 3.40 -5.92
CA SER A 109 -12.04 2.79 -5.51
C SER A 109 -12.14 1.31 -5.94
N LYS A 110 -11.61 0.95 -7.12
CA LYS A 110 -11.59 -0.43 -7.62
C LYS A 110 -10.63 -1.33 -6.85
N LEU A 111 -9.53 -0.79 -6.33
CA LEU A 111 -8.66 -1.52 -5.40
C LEU A 111 -9.41 -1.97 -4.15
N ILE A 112 -10.25 -1.08 -3.62
CA ILE A 112 -10.93 -1.27 -2.35
C ILE A 112 -12.20 -2.11 -2.49
N SER A 113 -12.93 -1.94 -3.59
CA SER A 113 -14.25 -2.59 -3.78
C SER A 113 -14.15 -4.08 -4.11
N ASN A 114 -12.94 -4.64 -4.17
CA ASN A 114 -12.67 -6.06 -4.40
C ASN A 114 -12.31 -6.83 -3.12
N GLU A 115 -12.52 -6.24 -1.93
CA GLU A 115 -12.61 -7.00 -0.67
C GLU A 115 -14.01 -7.59 -0.44
#